data_AF-A0A0G4LGN0-F1
#
_entry.id   AF-A0A0G4LGN0-F1
#
_cell.length_a   1.000
_cell.length_b   1.000
_cell.length_c   1.000
_cell.angle_alpha   90.00
_cell.angle_beta   90.00
_cell.angle_gamma   90.00
#
_symmetry.space_group_name_H-M   'P 1'
#
loop_
_entity.id
_entity.type
_entity.pdbx_description
1 polymer ?
#
loop_
_entity_poly.entity_id
_entity_poly.type
_entity_poly.pdbx_seq_one_letter_code
_entity_poly.pdbx_strand_id
1 'polypeptide(L)'
;MAWVMVHPRIGGNMQDLLMRALCVTLGAVWAGVAYAARNGNPYVMAVFALIYMLPMLYRFTQSSHPRSGIAGCLSFSVISLALVTADEHQSAARMAATRGLAFLVGTVSAVMINWILWPFVSRHELRKALSSMLFFQSVLYRGVLSKYVYYEEQKQPTKQDIERSEMLEGRLREGFVRIRQLLIMTRHELRLRSPFDPLPYSALADACENFFEHLIAVRQAALNYDPGYVRDNDAAAEKLLSYRRDAVACILSNLYILAGALKSDRKVPRYLPSAAVARKRLLDRMAEIEAEELAAHKMHRRSTGLHISLATNGKWAQVYGFAFNESLTGCVAQLEELERYTKLIVGEQGFDDEFRDDDSDTSDEEEDERIPHHK
;
A
#
# COMPACT_ATOMS: atom_id res chain seq x y z
N MET A 1 -0.73 27.43 19.32
CA MET A 1 -1.05 26.00 19.55
C MET A 1 -1.93 25.42 18.45
N ALA A 2 -3.16 25.91 18.27
CA ALA A 2 -4.09 25.31 17.30
C ALA A 2 -3.54 25.23 15.87
N TRP A 3 -2.98 26.32 15.33
CA TRP A 3 -2.44 26.34 13.97
C TRP A 3 -1.30 25.33 13.72
N VAL A 4 -0.40 25.14 14.69
CA VAL A 4 0.70 24.16 14.61
C VAL A 4 0.19 22.71 14.69
N MET A 5 -1.02 22.51 15.24
CA MET A 5 -1.60 21.20 15.52
C MET A 5 -2.65 20.75 14.52
N VAL A 6 -3.15 21.66 13.68
CA VAL A 6 -4.11 21.35 12.61
C VAL A 6 -3.34 20.82 11.39
N HIS A 7 -3.63 19.59 10.97
CA HIS A 7 -2.94 18.98 9.83
C HIS A 7 -3.81 17.92 9.12
N PRO A 8 -3.96 17.99 7.78
CA PRO A 8 -4.92 17.16 7.04
C PRO A 8 -4.58 15.66 6.98
N ARG A 9 -3.32 15.26 7.16
CA ARG A 9 -2.91 13.83 7.02
C ARG A 9 -2.97 12.99 8.30
N ILE A 10 -3.33 13.57 9.44
CA ILE A 10 -3.39 12.86 10.72
C ILE A 10 -4.72 13.23 11.35
N GLY A 11 -5.75 12.43 11.06
CA GLY A 11 -6.95 12.49 11.87
C GLY A 11 -6.55 12.15 13.30
N GLY A 12 -7.03 12.93 14.27
CA GLY A 12 -6.70 12.66 15.65
C GLY A 12 -7.17 11.27 16.04
N ASN A 13 -6.31 10.46 16.63
CA ASN A 13 -6.80 9.32 17.41
C ASN A 13 -7.25 9.85 18.79
N MET A 14 -8.15 9.15 19.49
CA MET A 14 -8.48 9.44 20.89
C MET A 14 -7.22 9.37 21.77
N GLN A 15 -6.33 8.41 21.50
CA GLN A 15 -5.03 8.30 22.15
C GLN A 15 -4.15 9.53 21.93
N ASP A 16 -4.22 10.12 20.73
CA ASP A 16 -3.49 11.35 20.42
C ASP A 16 -4.01 12.54 21.21
N LEU A 17 -5.33 12.66 21.37
CA LEU A 17 -5.94 13.69 22.21
C LEU A 17 -5.46 13.56 23.66
N LEU A 18 -5.54 12.35 24.21
CA LEU A 18 -5.17 12.06 25.59
C LEU A 18 -3.68 12.33 25.84
N MET A 19 -2.80 11.82 24.97
CA MET A 19 -1.36 12.04 25.12
C MET A 19 -0.96 13.50 24.97
N ARG A 20 -1.60 14.26 24.07
CA ARG A 20 -1.33 15.71 23.93
C ARG A 20 -1.84 16.48 25.14
N ALA A 21 -3.03 16.18 25.64
CA ALA A 21 -3.58 16.81 26.83
C ALA A 21 -2.71 16.56 28.07
N LEU A 22 -2.22 15.32 28.24
CA LEU A 22 -1.28 14.97 29.31
C LEU A 22 0.05 15.74 29.20
N CYS A 23 0.66 15.79 28.01
CA CYS A 23 1.92 16.52 27.84
C CYS A 23 1.76 18.05 28.06
N VAL A 24 0.62 18.62 27.67
CA VAL A 24 0.32 20.05 27.89
C VAL A 24 0.10 20.34 29.37
N THR A 25 -0.69 19.52 30.07
CA THR A 25 -0.92 19.68 31.51
C THR A 25 0.38 19.51 32.30
N LEU A 26 1.21 18.52 31.98
CA LEU A 26 2.53 18.34 32.57
C LEU A 26 3.43 19.56 32.33
N GLY A 27 3.45 20.10 31.12
CA GLY A 27 4.24 21.30 30.80
C GLY A 27 3.81 22.54 31.58
N ALA A 28 2.50 22.74 31.73
CA ALA A 28 1.95 23.84 32.51
C ALA A 28 2.26 23.71 34.01
N VAL A 29 2.09 22.51 34.57
CA VAL A 29 2.42 22.23 35.98
C VAL A 29 3.92 22.41 36.24
N TRP A 30 4.76 21.86 35.36
CA TRP A 30 6.22 21.96 35.51
C TRP A 30 6.73 23.41 35.39
N ALA A 31 6.11 24.21 34.51
CA ALA A 31 6.40 25.65 34.42
C ALA A 31 6.07 26.39 35.73
N GLY A 32 4.92 26.07 36.33
CA GLY A 32 4.53 26.63 37.64
C GLY A 32 5.49 26.23 38.77
N VAL A 33 5.89 24.96 38.82
CA VAL A 33 6.87 24.44 39.80
C VAL A 33 8.23 25.11 39.62
N ALA A 34 8.71 25.23 38.38
CA ALA A 34 9.99 25.87 38.07
C ALA A 34 10.01 27.33 38.56
N TYR A 35 8.92 28.08 38.33
CA TYR A 35 8.80 29.46 38.80
C TYR A 35 8.75 29.53 40.33
N ALA A 36 7.95 28.68 40.97
CA ALA A 36 7.78 28.65 42.41
C ALA A 36 9.07 28.28 43.18
N ALA A 37 9.97 27.52 42.57
CA ALA A 37 11.21 27.06 43.23
C ALA A 37 12.13 28.21 43.69
N ARG A 38 12.18 29.32 42.95
CA ARG A 38 12.98 30.51 43.34
C ARG A 38 12.43 31.80 42.74
N ASN A 39 11.11 31.95 42.78
CA ASN A 39 10.38 33.13 42.29
C ASN A 39 10.85 33.63 40.90
N GLY A 40 11.04 32.70 39.96
CA GLY A 40 11.45 33.03 38.59
C GLY A 40 12.95 33.31 38.36
N ASN A 41 13.85 32.95 39.28
CA ASN A 41 15.30 33.11 39.04
C ASN A 41 15.75 32.42 37.73
N PRO A 42 16.39 33.15 36.79
CA PRO A 42 16.74 32.62 35.46
C PRO A 42 17.60 31.34 35.48
N TYR A 43 18.54 31.24 36.41
CA TYR A 43 19.44 30.08 36.50
C TYR A 43 18.71 28.83 36.99
N VAL A 44 17.79 28.99 37.95
CA VAL A 44 16.96 27.88 38.45
C VAL A 44 16.00 27.44 37.36
N MET A 45 15.35 28.39 36.68
CA MET A 45 14.47 28.12 35.54
C MET A 45 15.20 27.34 34.43
N ALA A 46 16.46 27.68 34.13
CA ALA A 46 17.26 26.98 33.13
C ALA A 46 17.53 25.52 33.49
N VAL A 47 17.82 25.22 34.77
CA VAL A 47 18.02 23.84 35.24
C VAL A 47 16.72 23.03 35.15
N PHE A 48 15.59 23.60 35.59
CA PHE A 48 14.29 22.94 35.46
C PHE A 48 13.87 22.73 33.99
N ALA A 49 14.22 23.68 33.11
CA ALA A 49 14.02 23.54 31.67
C ALA A 49 14.85 22.39 31.11
N LEU A 50 16.12 22.26 31.48
CA LEU A 50 16.97 21.14 31.04
C LEU A 50 16.35 19.79 31.42
N ILE A 51 15.91 19.65 32.67
CA ILE A 51 15.32 18.40 33.19
C ILE A 51 14.04 18.03 32.43
N TYR A 52 13.18 19.00 32.10
CA TYR A 52 11.91 18.74 31.41
C TYR A 52 12.05 18.60 29.90
N MET A 53 12.93 19.38 29.28
CA MET A 53 13.09 19.40 27.82
C MET A 53 13.73 18.10 27.32
N LEU A 54 14.63 17.47 28.08
CA LEU A 54 15.26 16.20 27.70
C LEU A 54 14.23 15.07 27.41
N PRO A 55 13.32 14.70 28.33
CA PRO A 55 12.32 13.67 28.04
C PRO A 55 11.32 14.09 26.96
N MET A 56 10.97 15.37 26.85
CA MET A 56 10.06 15.85 25.80
C MET A 56 10.70 15.85 24.41
N LEU A 57 12.01 16.11 24.32
CA LEU A 57 12.78 16.05 23.08
C LEU A 57 12.99 14.60 22.62
N TYR A 58 13.24 13.68 23.56
CA TYR A 58 13.21 12.24 23.28
C TYR A 58 11.84 11.83 22.72
N ARG A 59 10.75 12.29 23.37
CA ARG A 59 9.39 12.01 22.89
C ARG A 59 9.13 12.59 21.50
N PHE A 60 9.62 13.79 21.21
CA PHE A 60 9.49 14.40 19.89
C PHE A 60 10.24 13.64 18.79
N THR A 61 11.41 13.08 19.09
CA THR A 61 12.30 12.49 18.07
C THR A 61 12.09 10.99 17.87
N GLN A 62 11.85 10.23 18.95
CA GLN A 62 11.91 8.76 18.92
C GLN A 62 10.60 8.06 19.30
N SER A 63 9.60 8.79 19.82
CA SER A 63 8.35 8.16 20.24
C SER A 63 7.32 8.04 19.11
N SER A 64 6.35 7.15 19.30
CA SER A 64 5.18 6.99 18.44
C SER A 64 4.26 8.23 18.39
N HIS A 65 4.39 9.17 19.34
CA HIS A 65 3.57 10.38 19.42
C HIS A 65 4.42 11.66 19.45
N PRO A 66 5.18 11.96 18.38
CA PRO A 66 6.13 13.07 18.37
C PRO A 66 5.48 14.43 18.63
N ARG A 67 4.24 14.62 18.17
CA ARG A 67 3.47 15.86 18.34
C ARG A 67 3.06 16.13 19.78
N SER A 68 2.91 15.10 20.61
CA SER A 68 2.68 15.28 22.03
C SER A 68 3.93 15.83 22.74
N GLY A 69 5.13 15.44 22.29
CA GLY A 69 6.39 16.02 22.75
C GLY A 69 6.50 17.51 22.44
N ILE A 70 6.23 17.91 21.18
CA ILE A 70 6.18 19.34 20.79
C ILE A 70 5.16 20.11 21.63
N ALA A 71 3.98 19.53 21.86
CA ALA A 71 2.92 20.16 22.66
C ALA A 71 3.39 20.46 24.09
N GLY A 72 4.06 19.50 24.71
CA GLY A 72 4.64 19.63 26.04
C GLY A 72 5.75 20.67 26.10
N CYS A 73 6.67 20.68 25.11
CA CYS A 73 7.72 21.69 25.00
C CYS A 73 7.13 23.11 24.90
N LEU A 74 6.20 23.32 23.97
CA LEU A 74 5.57 24.63 23.77
C LEU A 74 4.80 25.10 25.00
N SER A 75 4.07 24.19 25.65
CA SER A 75 3.34 24.53 26.87
C SER A 75 4.29 24.97 27.98
N PHE A 76 5.39 24.25 28.21
CA PHE A 76 6.37 24.63 29.23
C PHE A 76 7.04 25.97 28.90
N SER A 77 7.55 26.14 27.67
CA SER A 77 8.29 27.34 27.29
C SER A 77 7.43 28.62 27.33
N VAL A 78 6.21 28.57 26.77
CA VAL A 78 5.34 29.76 26.71
C VAL A 78 4.82 30.14 28.09
N ILE A 79 4.45 29.15 28.92
CA ILE A 79 3.93 29.44 30.28
C ILE A 79 5.07 29.90 31.19
N SER A 80 6.26 29.30 31.10
CA SER A 80 7.43 29.75 31.87
C SER A 80 7.81 31.18 31.52
N LEU A 81 7.83 31.52 30.22
CA LEU A 81 8.10 32.89 29.79
C LEU A 81 7.03 33.86 30.32
N ALA A 82 5.75 33.50 30.20
CA ALA A 82 4.64 34.32 30.67
C ALA A 82 4.72 34.61 32.18
N LEU A 83 5.11 33.62 32.99
CA LEU A 83 5.28 33.76 34.43
C LEU A 83 6.45 34.68 34.80
N VAL A 84 7.57 34.62 34.07
CA VAL A 84 8.72 35.49 34.31
C VAL A 84 8.46 36.93 33.90
N THR A 85 7.64 37.16 32.87
CA THR A 85 7.28 38.50 32.38
C THR A 85 6.06 39.12 33.08
N ALA A 86 5.45 38.40 34.04
CA ALA A 86 4.24 38.85 34.70
C ALA A 86 4.51 39.88 35.80
N ASP A 87 3.58 40.82 35.98
CA ASP A 87 3.61 41.76 37.11
C ASP A 87 3.45 41.02 38.45
N GLU A 88 4.21 41.44 39.48
CA GLU A 88 4.29 40.81 40.81
C GLU A 88 2.95 40.67 41.56
N HIS A 89 1.88 41.35 41.10
CA HIS A 89 0.59 41.40 41.78
C HIS A 89 -0.29 40.16 41.54
N GLN A 90 0.09 39.26 40.63
CA GLN A 90 -0.68 38.06 40.33
C GLN A 90 -0.04 36.80 40.92
N SER A 91 -0.84 35.98 41.59
CA SER A 91 -0.40 34.66 42.07
C SER A 91 0.06 33.81 40.89
N ALA A 92 1.35 33.44 40.87
CA ALA A 92 1.96 32.63 39.82
C ALA A 92 1.21 31.31 39.58
N ALA A 93 0.66 30.69 40.63
CA ALA A 93 -0.15 29.48 40.52
C ALA A 93 -1.45 29.72 39.72
N ARG A 94 -2.14 30.84 39.96
CA ARG A 94 -3.36 31.20 39.21
C ARG A 94 -3.03 31.51 37.75
N MET A 95 -1.90 32.15 37.49
CA MET A 95 -1.45 32.43 36.12
C MET A 95 -1.07 31.16 35.36
N ALA A 96 -0.30 30.25 35.99
CA ALA A 96 0.05 28.97 35.39
C ALA A 96 -1.22 28.12 35.11
N ALA A 97 -2.19 28.12 36.02
CA ALA A 97 -3.45 27.40 35.85
C ALA A 97 -4.31 27.96 34.71
N THR A 98 -4.52 29.27 34.66
CA THR A 98 -5.32 29.92 33.61
C THR A 98 -4.70 29.79 32.22
N ARG A 99 -3.37 29.97 32.11
CA ARG A 99 -2.64 29.79 30.85
C ARG A 99 -2.56 28.32 30.44
N GLY A 100 -2.34 27.42 31.40
CA GLY A 100 -2.39 25.96 31.17
C GLY A 100 -3.74 25.51 30.66
N LEU A 101 -4.84 26.00 31.23
CA LEU A 101 -6.19 25.74 30.77
C LEU A 101 -6.41 26.26 29.34
N ALA A 102 -5.94 27.47 29.02
CA ALA A 102 -6.03 28.02 27.66
C ALA A 102 -5.28 27.14 26.64
N PHE A 103 -4.11 26.61 27.00
CA PHE A 103 -3.35 25.68 26.17
C PHE A 103 -4.05 24.32 26.01
N LEU A 104 -4.69 23.81 27.07
CA LEU A 104 -5.48 22.58 27.04
C LEU A 104 -6.68 22.75 26.10
N VAL A 105 -7.47 23.82 26.28
CA VAL A 105 -8.61 24.14 25.41
C VAL A 105 -8.16 24.28 23.97
N GLY A 106 -7.07 25.01 23.70
CA GLY A 106 -6.51 25.14 22.35
C GLY A 106 -6.09 23.81 21.73
N THR A 107 -5.61 22.86 22.53
CA THR A 107 -5.21 21.52 22.08
C THR A 107 -6.43 20.65 21.78
N VAL A 108 -7.44 20.66 22.66
CA VAL A 108 -8.70 19.93 22.46
C VAL A 108 -9.43 20.45 21.23
N SER A 109 -9.59 21.78 21.11
CA SER A 109 -10.24 22.41 19.96
C SER A 109 -9.52 22.09 18.65
N ALA A 110 -8.19 22.06 18.62
CA ALA A 110 -7.43 21.69 17.43
C ALA A 110 -7.68 20.24 16.99
N VAL A 111 -7.79 19.31 17.94
CA VAL A 111 -8.13 17.91 17.63
C VAL A 111 -9.57 17.80 17.15
N MET A 112 -10.51 18.49 17.77
CA MET A 112 -11.92 18.53 17.34
C MET A 112 -12.04 19.06 15.91
N ILE A 113 -11.37 20.17 15.59
CA ILE A 113 -11.34 20.73 14.23
C ILE A 113 -10.77 19.71 13.23
N ASN A 114 -9.69 19.01 13.59
CA ASN A 114 -9.14 17.95 12.71
C ASN A 114 -10.14 16.80 12.50
N TRP A 115 -10.91 16.41 13.52
CA TRP A 115 -11.94 15.37 13.37
C TRP A 115 -13.07 15.79 12.45
N ILE A 116 -13.50 17.06 12.56
CA ILE A 116 -14.61 17.60 11.75
C ILE A 116 -14.17 17.82 10.30
N LEU A 117 -13.00 18.41 10.08
CA LEU A 117 -12.54 18.77 8.74
C LEU A 117 -11.90 17.59 7.98
N TRP A 118 -11.21 16.69 8.68
CA TRP A 118 -10.49 15.57 8.09
C TRP A 118 -10.65 14.29 8.92
N PRO A 119 -11.85 13.68 8.93
CA PRO A 119 -12.03 12.37 9.55
C PRO A 119 -11.15 11.34 8.84
N PHE A 120 -10.06 10.94 9.49
CA PHE A 120 -9.17 9.90 8.98
C PHE A 120 -9.70 8.54 9.38
N VAL A 121 -10.23 7.81 8.41
CA VAL A 121 -10.73 6.46 8.60
C VAL A 121 -9.75 5.49 7.95
N SER A 122 -9.03 4.72 8.77
CA SER A 122 -7.88 3.92 8.32
C SER A 122 -8.31 2.87 7.30
N ARG A 123 -9.50 2.29 7.45
CA ARG A 123 -10.03 1.27 6.53
C ARG A 123 -10.26 1.80 5.10
N HIS A 124 -10.75 3.03 4.97
CA HIS A 124 -10.99 3.63 3.66
C HIS A 124 -9.67 3.97 2.98
N GLU A 125 -8.71 4.49 3.74
CA GLU A 125 -7.37 4.77 3.23
C GLU A 125 -6.60 3.49 2.89
N LEU A 126 -6.77 2.41 3.66
CA LEU A 126 -6.22 1.08 3.35
C LEU A 126 -6.77 0.54 2.02
N ARG A 127 -8.10 0.55 1.86
CA ARG A 127 -8.75 0.12 0.60
C ARG A 127 -8.29 0.95 -0.60
N LYS A 128 -8.22 2.28 -0.47
CA LYS A 128 -7.70 3.18 -1.52
C LYS A 128 -6.21 2.94 -1.82
N ALA A 129 -5.41 2.62 -0.81
CA ALA A 129 -3.99 2.32 -0.97
C ALA A 129 -3.79 0.99 -1.74
N LEU A 130 -4.55 -0.05 -1.40
CA LEU A 130 -4.54 -1.33 -2.11
C LEU A 130 -5.00 -1.17 -3.57
N SER A 131 -6.08 -0.42 -3.81
CA SER A 131 -6.53 -0.03 -5.15
C SER A 131 -5.41 0.65 -5.95
N SER A 132 -4.74 1.63 -5.35
CA SER A 132 -3.64 2.35 -6.00
C SER A 132 -2.47 1.41 -6.29
N MET A 133 -2.17 0.48 -5.39
CA MET A 133 -1.11 -0.51 -5.58
C MET A 133 -1.38 -1.42 -6.77
N LEU A 134 -2.59 -1.98 -6.90
CA LEU A 134 -2.99 -2.78 -8.07
C LEU A 134 -2.86 -1.98 -9.37
N PHE A 135 -3.27 -0.71 -9.36
CA PHE A 135 -3.09 0.16 -10.51
C PHE A 135 -1.61 0.37 -10.84
N PHE A 136 -0.75 0.66 -9.86
CA PHE A 136 0.69 0.80 -10.09
C PHE A 136 1.35 -0.48 -10.59
N GLN A 137 0.90 -1.64 -10.11
CA GLN A 137 1.33 -2.95 -10.62
C GLN A 137 0.96 -3.14 -12.08
N SER A 138 -0.22 -2.70 -12.52
CA SER A 138 -0.60 -2.74 -13.94
C SER A 138 0.32 -1.88 -14.81
N VAL A 139 0.69 -0.69 -14.32
CA VAL A 139 1.62 0.21 -15.00
C VAL A 139 3.01 -0.41 -15.07
N LEU A 140 3.47 -1.03 -13.97
CA LEU A 140 4.75 -1.72 -13.92
C LEU A 140 4.77 -2.95 -14.85
N TYR A 141 3.72 -3.78 -14.83
CA TYR A 141 3.59 -4.94 -15.71
C TYR A 141 3.67 -4.55 -17.19
N ARG A 142 2.92 -3.53 -17.60
CA ARG A 142 3.00 -2.98 -18.96
C ARG A 142 4.40 -2.46 -19.28
N GLY A 143 5.03 -1.74 -18.34
CA GLY A 143 6.37 -1.20 -18.50
C GLY A 143 7.45 -2.28 -18.66
N VAL A 144 7.39 -3.32 -17.83
CA VAL A 144 8.33 -4.47 -17.88
C VAL A 144 8.19 -5.19 -19.21
N LEU A 145 6.97 -5.52 -19.62
CA LEU A 145 6.77 -6.22 -20.89
C LEU A 145 7.17 -5.39 -22.10
N SER A 146 6.79 -4.11 -22.16
CA SER A 146 7.10 -3.27 -23.30
C SER A 146 8.61 -3.00 -23.46
N LYS A 147 9.35 -2.84 -22.35
CA LYS A 147 10.76 -2.45 -22.40
C LYS A 147 11.75 -3.61 -22.37
N TYR A 148 11.37 -4.73 -21.74
CA TYR A 148 12.31 -5.84 -21.51
C TYR A 148 11.93 -7.11 -22.26
N VAL A 149 10.65 -7.29 -22.64
CA VAL A 149 10.18 -8.54 -23.26
C VAL A 149 9.85 -8.36 -24.74
N TYR A 150 9.11 -7.30 -25.08
CA TYR A 150 8.57 -7.04 -26.42
C TYR A 150 9.12 -5.74 -27.03
N TYR A 151 10.38 -5.40 -26.77
CA TYR A 151 11.00 -4.24 -27.40
C TYR A 151 11.24 -4.47 -28.90
N GLU A 152 11.10 -3.41 -29.71
CA GLU A 152 11.44 -3.42 -31.14
C GLU A 152 12.96 -3.55 -31.32
N GLU A 153 13.39 -4.16 -32.43
CA GLU A 153 14.81 -4.24 -32.78
C GLU A 153 15.49 -2.87 -32.65
N GLN A 154 16.67 -2.85 -32.01
CA GLN A 154 17.46 -1.64 -31.66
C GLN A 154 17.01 -0.84 -30.42
N LYS A 155 15.94 -1.22 -29.71
CA LYS A 155 15.51 -0.60 -28.43
C LYS A 155 15.79 -1.47 -27.19
N GLN A 156 16.99 -2.03 -27.10
CA GLN A 156 17.39 -2.74 -25.87
C GLN A 156 17.32 -1.80 -24.65
N PRO A 157 16.98 -2.32 -23.46
CA PRO A 157 16.88 -1.52 -22.26
C PRO A 157 18.20 -0.82 -21.96
N THR A 158 18.18 0.52 -21.97
CA THR A 158 19.37 1.32 -21.65
C THR A 158 19.63 1.27 -20.14
N LYS A 159 20.87 1.52 -19.69
CA LYS A 159 21.20 1.63 -18.25
C LYS A 159 20.25 2.58 -17.49
N GLN A 160 19.88 3.70 -18.11
CA GLN A 160 18.91 4.65 -17.55
C GLN A 160 17.51 4.07 -17.38
N ASP A 161 17.07 3.15 -18.26
CA ASP A 161 15.78 2.48 -18.13
C ASP A 161 15.78 1.47 -16.98
N ILE A 162 16.90 0.79 -16.77
CA ILE A 162 17.12 -0.11 -15.64
C ILE A 162 17.06 0.67 -14.33
N GLU A 163 17.84 1.75 -14.21
CA GLU A 163 17.83 2.62 -13.03
C GLU A 163 16.44 3.18 -12.72
N ARG A 164 15.69 3.62 -13.76
CA ARG A 164 14.31 4.09 -13.60
C ARG A 164 13.38 2.99 -13.09
N SER A 165 13.56 1.76 -13.58
CA SER A 165 12.73 0.62 -13.17
C SER A 165 13.03 0.22 -11.72
N GLU A 166 14.30 0.22 -11.33
CA GLU A 166 14.74 -0.04 -9.94
C GLU A 166 14.25 1.05 -8.97
N MET A 167 14.26 2.32 -9.39
CA MET A 167 13.68 3.41 -8.59
C MET A 167 12.17 3.24 -8.40
N LEU A 168 11.44 2.81 -9.44
CA LEU A 168 10.01 2.53 -9.33
C LEU A 168 9.75 1.34 -8.40
N GLU A 169 10.53 0.27 -8.53
CA GLU A 169 10.47 -0.90 -7.63
C GLU A 169 10.68 -0.50 -6.17
N GLY A 170 11.69 0.34 -5.88
CA GLY A 170 11.94 0.87 -4.55
C GLY A 170 10.74 1.64 -3.98
N ARG A 171 10.08 2.47 -4.80
CA ARG A 171 8.87 3.21 -4.39
C ARG A 171 7.68 2.29 -4.12
N LEU A 172 7.49 1.22 -4.90
CA LEU A 172 6.42 0.24 -4.63
C LEU A 172 6.68 -0.52 -3.33
N ARG A 173 7.94 -0.89 -3.05
CA ARG A 173 8.34 -1.51 -1.77
C ARG A 173 8.03 -0.62 -0.57
N GLU A 174 8.31 0.69 -0.67
CA GLU A 174 7.90 1.66 0.35
C GLU A 174 6.36 1.73 0.49
N GLY A 175 5.64 1.66 -0.63
CA GLY A 175 4.18 1.60 -0.66
C GLY A 175 3.61 0.40 0.12
N PHE A 176 4.21 -0.78 0.00
CA PHE A 176 3.80 -1.97 0.75
C PHE A 176 4.00 -1.80 2.27
N VAL A 177 5.13 -1.23 2.69
CA VAL A 177 5.37 -0.89 4.10
C VAL A 177 4.27 0.03 4.62
N ARG A 178 3.88 1.04 3.83
CA ARG A 178 2.80 1.96 4.19
C ARG A 178 1.43 1.28 4.28
N ILE A 179 1.12 0.33 3.39
CA ILE A 179 -0.12 -0.47 3.45
C ILE A 179 -0.16 -1.29 4.75
N ARG A 180 0.95 -1.92 5.14
CA ARG A 180 1.05 -2.65 6.42
C ARG A 180 0.87 -1.73 7.64
N GLN A 181 1.42 -0.51 7.60
CA GLN A 181 1.18 0.49 8.64
C GLN A 181 -0.30 0.87 8.73
N LEU A 182 -0.97 1.11 7.59
CA LEU A 182 -2.41 1.39 7.56
C LEU A 182 -3.22 0.24 8.16
N LEU A 183 -2.86 -1.02 7.84
CA LEU A 183 -3.50 -2.20 8.41
C LEU A 183 -3.38 -2.24 9.94
N ILE A 184 -2.22 -1.91 10.50
CA ILE A 184 -2.03 -1.82 11.96
C ILE A 184 -2.90 -0.69 12.55
N MET A 185 -3.01 0.45 11.86
CA MET A 185 -3.85 1.56 12.32
C MET A 185 -5.34 1.20 12.37
N THR A 186 -5.83 0.32 11.50
CA THR A 186 -7.24 -0.15 11.53
C THR A 186 -7.64 -0.86 12.83
N ARG A 187 -6.67 -1.38 13.60
CA ARG A 187 -6.93 -2.02 14.90
C ARG A 187 -7.31 -1.04 16.01
N HIS A 188 -6.87 0.21 15.89
CA HIS A 188 -7.06 1.24 16.92
C HIS A 188 -8.26 2.16 16.63
N GLU A 189 -9.04 1.85 15.60
CA GLU A 189 -10.21 2.62 15.19
C GLU A 189 -11.43 2.25 16.07
N LEU A 190 -12.13 3.26 16.61
CA LEU A 190 -13.37 3.07 17.37
C LEU A 190 -14.50 2.70 16.40
N ARG A 191 -15.15 1.54 16.60
CA ARG A 191 -16.15 0.98 15.68
C ARG A 191 -17.55 1.05 16.28
N LEU A 192 -18.51 1.58 15.52
CA LEU A 192 -19.91 1.75 15.95
C LEU A 192 -20.92 0.81 15.26
N ARG A 193 -20.62 0.28 14.05
CA ARG A 193 -21.62 -0.47 13.25
C ARG A 193 -21.28 -1.95 13.01
N SER A 194 -20.05 -2.29 12.63
CA SER A 194 -19.71 -3.68 12.26
C SER A 194 -18.22 -4.00 12.51
N PRO A 195 -17.88 -5.25 12.87
CA PRO A 195 -16.49 -5.70 12.97
C PRO A 195 -15.81 -5.63 11.61
N PHE A 196 -14.64 -4.98 11.55
CA PHE A 196 -13.74 -5.04 10.41
C PHE A 196 -12.85 -6.28 10.54
N ASP A 197 -12.91 -7.15 9.53
CA ASP A 197 -12.02 -8.30 9.37
C ASP A 197 -10.74 -7.87 8.62
N PRO A 198 -9.56 -7.86 9.28
CA PRO A 198 -8.31 -7.50 8.64
C PRO A 198 -7.74 -8.60 7.74
N LEU A 199 -8.21 -9.85 7.84
CA LEU A 199 -7.58 -11.01 7.17
C LEU A 199 -7.61 -10.91 5.64
N PRO A 200 -8.73 -10.56 4.98
CA PRO A 200 -8.77 -10.42 3.53
C PRO A 200 -7.86 -9.28 3.04
N TYR A 201 -7.75 -8.20 3.81
CA TYR A 201 -6.88 -7.07 3.48
C TYR A 201 -5.39 -7.40 3.60
N SER A 202 -4.99 -8.14 4.65
CA SER A 202 -3.61 -8.63 4.75
C SER A 202 -3.29 -9.59 3.62
N ALA A 203 -4.19 -10.53 3.34
CA ALA A 203 -3.95 -11.53 2.31
C ALA A 203 -3.90 -10.91 0.90
N LEU A 204 -4.74 -9.89 0.63
CA LEU A 204 -4.64 -9.10 -0.59
C LEU A 204 -3.30 -8.34 -0.69
N ALA A 205 -2.82 -7.76 0.42
CA ALA A 205 -1.51 -7.09 0.44
C ALA A 205 -0.37 -8.07 0.16
N ASP A 206 -0.40 -9.27 0.76
CA ASP A 206 0.60 -10.31 0.53
C ASP A 206 0.54 -10.83 -0.92
N ALA A 207 -0.65 -11.02 -1.49
CA ALA A 207 -0.81 -11.38 -2.90
C ALA A 207 -0.30 -10.28 -3.85
N CYS A 208 -0.47 -9.00 -3.49
CA CYS A 208 0.13 -7.91 -4.25
C CYS A 208 1.67 -7.99 -4.16
N GLU A 209 2.25 -8.17 -2.98
CA GLU A 209 3.71 -8.32 -2.83
C GLU A 209 4.24 -9.50 -3.66
N ASN A 210 3.57 -10.65 -3.60
CA ASN A 210 3.95 -11.82 -4.40
C ASN A 210 3.85 -11.54 -5.90
N PHE A 211 2.78 -10.90 -6.39
CA PHE A 211 2.65 -10.51 -7.80
C PHE A 211 3.81 -9.58 -8.22
N PHE A 212 4.19 -8.65 -7.35
CA PHE A 212 5.30 -7.73 -7.57
C PHE A 212 6.67 -8.43 -7.61
N GLU A 213 6.91 -9.41 -6.75
CA GLU A 213 8.17 -10.18 -6.78
C GLU A 213 8.30 -11.01 -8.07
N HIS A 214 7.20 -11.61 -8.56
CA HIS A 214 7.20 -12.25 -9.87
C HIS A 214 7.50 -11.24 -10.99
N LEU A 215 6.96 -10.01 -10.92
CA LEU A 215 7.28 -8.96 -11.89
C LEU A 215 8.76 -8.60 -11.92
N ILE A 216 9.41 -8.49 -10.75
CA ILE A 216 10.84 -8.26 -10.65
C ILE A 216 11.60 -9.43 -11.29
N ALA A 217 11.20 -10.67 -10.98
CA ALA A 217 11.83 -11.85 -11.54
C ALA A 217 11.70 -11.92 -13.06
N VAL A 218 10.55 -11.52 -13.64
CA VAL A 218 10.37 -11.38 -15.09
C VAL A 218 11.36 -10.37 -15.67
N ARG A 219 11.50 -9.18 -15.06
CA ARG A 219 12.45 -8.16 -15.54
C ARG A 219 13.90 -8.66 -15.50
N GLN A 220 14.31 -9.25 -14.37
CA GLN A 220 15.67 -9.77 -14.20
C GLN A 220 15.98 -10.93 -15.15
N ALA A 221 15.01 -11.83 -15.34
CA ALA A 221 15.14 -12.91 -16.30
C ALA A 221 15.23 -12.36 -17.73
N ALA A 222 14.36 -11.42 -18.12
CA ALA A 222 14.37 -10.83 -19.46
C ALA A 222 15.63 -10.02 -19.79
N LEU A 223 16.36 -9.51 -18.80
CA LEU A 223 17.66 -8.86 -19.02
C LEU A 223 18.78 -9.84 -19.38
N ASN A 224 18.70 -11.08 -18.88
CA ASN A 224 19.74 -12.10 -19.04
C ASN A 224 19.34 -13.22 -20.01
N TYR A 225 18.06 -13.32 -20.30
CA TYR A 225 17.47 -14.22 -21.28
C TYR A 225 16.98 -13.39 -22.45
N ASP A 226 17.67 -13.57 -23.57
CA ASP A 226 17.14 -13.15 -24.85
C ASP A 226 16.30 -14.30 -25.43
N PRO A 227 14.98 -14.15 -25.61
CA PRO A 227 14.15 -15.13 -26.31
C PRO A 227 14.49 -15.29 -27.81
N GLY A 228 15.60 -14.68 -28.27
CA GLY A 228 16.32 -14.80 -29.55
C GLY A 228 15.62 -15.55 -30.68
N TYR A 229 15.34 -16.83 -30.49
CA TYR A 229 14.70 -17.68 -31.48
C TYR A 229 13.30 -17.23 -31.95
N VAL A 230 12.47 -16.67 -31.06
CA VAL A 230 11.08 -16.24 -31.39
C VAL A 230 11.01 -14.74 -31.68
N ARG A 231 12.05 -13.98 -31.33
CA ARG A 231 12.10 -12.53 -31.58
C ARG A 231 12.74 -12.19 -32.92
N ASP A 232 13.80 -12.90 -33.31
CA ASP A 232 14.58 -12.60 -34.51
C ASP A 232 13.98 -13.25 -35.79
N ASN A 233 12.90 -14.02 -35.65
CA ASN A 233 12.11 -14.54 -36.77
C ASN A 233 10.78 -13.77 -36.87
N ASP A 234 10.74 -12.75 -37.73
CA ASP A 234 9.56 -11.89 -37.96
C ASP A 234 8.28 -12.68 -38.22
N ALA A 235 8.38 -13.79 -38.97
CA ALA A 235 7.22 -14.64 -39.30
C ALA A 235 6.67 -15.40 -38.08
N ALA A 236 7.54 -15.79 -37.13
CA ALA A 236 7.12 -16.41 -35.88
C ALA A 236 6.55 -15.37 -34.90
N ALA A 237 7.16 -14.18 -34.85
CA ALA A 237 6.70 -13.07 -34.02
C ALA A 237 5.30 -12.60 -34.42
N GLU A 238 5.02 -12.48 -35.72
CA GLU A 238 3.69 -12.11 -36.24
C GLU A 238 2.62 -13.15 -35.87
N LYS A 239 2.92 -14.45 -36.00
CA LYS A 239 2.01 -15.55 -35.60
C LYS A 239 1.64 -15.54 -34.11
N LEU A 240 2.49 -14.97 -33.25
CA LEU A 240 2.30 -14.93 -31.79
C LEU A 240 1.71 -13.63 -31.27
N LEU A 241 1.65 -12.59 -32.10
CA LEU A 241 1.28 -11.24 -31.66
C LEU A 241 -0.11 -11.18 -31.03
N SER A 242 -1.09 -11.87 -31.60
CA SER A 242 -2.46 -11.95 -31.06
C SER A 242 -2.49 -12.60 -29.68
N TYR A 243 -1.86 -13.76 -29.51
CA TYR A 243 -1.78 -14.49 -28.25
C TYR A 243 -1.04 -13.71 -27.17
N ARG A 244 0.06 -13.02 -27.53
CA ARG A 244 0.79 -12.13 -26.63
C ARG A 244 -0.09 -10.97 -26.16
N ARG A 245 -0.78 -10.31 -27.09
CA ARG A 245 -1.70 -9.21 -26.78
C ARG A 245 -2.82 -9.66 -25.84
N ASP A 246 -3.43 -10.81 -26.11
CA ASP A 246 -4.54 -11.32 -25.30
C ASP A 246 -4.07 -11.68 -23.88
N ALA A 247 -2.90 -12.32 -23.73
CA ALA A 247 -2.31 -12.62 -22.42
C ALA A 247 -2.02 -11.35 -21.60
N VAL A 248 -1.47 -10.31 -22.25
CA VAL A 248 -1.22 -9.02 -21.63
C VAL A 248 -2.51 -8.29 -21.27
N ALA A 249 -3.47 -8.27 -22.19
CA ALA A 249 -4.75 -7.59 -22.01
C ALA A 249 -5.54 -8.18 -20.84
N CYS A 250 -5.61 -9.52 -20.71
CA CYS A 250 -6.33 -10.15 -19.60
C CYS A 250 -5.79 -9.72 -18.23
N ILE A 251 -4.46 -9.72 -18.05
CA ILE A 251 -3.84 -9.31 -16.79
C ILE A 251 -4.09 -7.82 -16.50
N LEU A 252 -3.89 -6.95 -17.50
CA LEU A 252 -4.11 -5.51 -17.34
C LEU A 252 -5.57 -5.16 -17.04
N SER A 253 -6.51 -5.79 -17.74
CA SER A 253 -7.94 -5.59 -17.52
C SER A 253 -8.35 -6.02 -16.11
N ASN A 254 -7.91 -7.19 -15.65
CA ASN A 254 -8.22 -7.66 -14.29
C ASN A 254 -7.67 -6.70 -13.24
N LEU A 255 -6.38 -6.33 -13.32
CA LEU A 255 -5.79 -5.37 -12.37
C LEU A 255 -6.55 -4.03 -12.35
N TYR A 256 -6.98 -3.53 -13.50
CA TYR A 256 -7.73 -2.29 -13.60
C TYR A 256 -9.14 -2.41 -13.00
N ILE A 257 -9.84 -3.51 -13.26
CA ILE A 257 -11.18 -3.79 -12.70
C ILE A 257 -11.11 -3.94 -11.19
N LEU A 258 -10.16 -4.73 -10.67
CA LEU A 258 -9.97 -4.94 -9.23
C LEU A 258 -9.58 -3.64 -8.52
N ALA A 259 -8.68 -2.85 -9.12
CA ALA A 259 -8.35 -1.51 -8.62
C ALA A 259 -9.58 -0.60 -8.59
N GLY A 260 -10.40 -0.61 -9.63
CA GLY A 260 -11.64 0.18 -9.73
C GLY A 260 -12.68 -0.23 -8.69
N ALA A 261 -12.91 -1.53 -8.53
CA ALA A 261 -13.81 -2.11 -7.53
C ALA A 261 -13.41 -1.70 -6.11
N LEU A 262 -12.12 -1.88 -5.76
CA LEU A 262 -11.59 -1.41 -4.48
C LEU A 262 -11.67 0.10 -4.34
N LYS A 263 -11.43 0.91 -5.37
CA LYS A 263 -11.51 2.37 -5.24
C LYS A 263 -12.93 2.85 -4.94
N SER A 264 -13.89 2.29 -5.67
CA SER A 264 -15.30 2.71 -5.65
C SER A 264 -16.14 2.01 -4.59
N ASP A 265 -15.59 1.01 -3.88
CA ASP A 265 -16.35 0.17 -2.94
C ASP A 265 -17.48 -0.59 -3.63
N ARG A 266 -17.26 -1.01 -4.87
CA ARG A 266 -18.23 -1.74 -5.66
C ARG A 266 -17.85 -3.20 -5.75
N LYS A 267 -18.87 -4.06 -5.78
CA LYS A 267 -18.73 -5.50 -6.00
C LYS A 267 -17.93 -5.79 -7.28
N VAL A 268 -17.10 -6.82 -7.25
CA VAL A 268 -16.35 -7.28 -8.42
C VAL A 268 -17.30 -8.06 -9.34
N PRO A 269 -17.22 -7.88 -10.67
CA PRO A 269 -17.94 -8.75 -11.60
C PRO A 269 -17.64 -10.23 -11.33
N ARG A 270 -18.68 -11.07 -11.42
CA ARG A 270 -18.55 -12.52 -11.20
C ARG A 270 -17.51 -13.17 -12.09
N TYR A 271 -17.50 -12.80 -13.37
CA TYR A 271 -16.59 -13.35 -14.37
C TYR A 271 -15.61 -12.28 -14.86
N LEU A 272 -14.32 -12.59 -14.75
CA LEU A 272 -13.23 -11.83 -15.33
C LEU A 272 -12.56 -12.63 -16.45
N PRO A 273 -11.91 -11.98 -17.43
CA PRO A 273 -11.15 -12.70 -18.44
C PRO A 273 -10.04 -13.54 -17.80
N SER A 274 -10.02 -14.84 -18.14
CA SER A 274 -9.05 -15.78 -17.55
C SER A 274 -7.66 -15.57 -18.14
N ALA A 275 -6.77 -15.02 -17.32
CA ALA A 275 -5.36 -14.88 -17.65
C ALA A 275 -4.66 -16.24 -17.78
N ALA A 276 -5.09 -17.26 -17.03
CA ALA A 276 -4.57 -18.63 -17.12
C ALA A 276 -4.82 -19.26 -18.49
N VAL A 277 -6.04 -19.13 -19.02
CA VAL A 277 -6.37 -19.63 -20.36
C VAL A 277 -5.59 -18.87 -21.43
N ALA A 278 -5.50 -17.54 -21.35
CA ALA A 278 -4.74 -16.74 -22.30
C ALA A 278 -3.25 -17.10 -22.29
N ARG A 279 -2.67 -17.31 -21.11
CA ARG A 279 -1.28 -17.74 -20.93
C ARG A 279 -1.04 -19.14 -21.49
N LYS A 280 -1.94 -20.09 -21.22
CA LYS A 280 -1.85 -21.45 -21.76
C LYS A 280 -1.86 -21.45 -23.28
N ARG A 281 -2.82 -20.75 -23.91
CA ARG A 281 -2.91 -20.63 -25.37
C ARG A 281 -1.63 -20.07 -25.99
N LEU A 282 -1.01 -19.07 -25.33
CA LEU A 282 0.27 -18.53 -25.76
C LEU A 282 1.39 -19.58 -25.71
N LEU A 283 1.49 -20.33 -24.61
CA LEU A 283 2.51 -21.37 -24.45
C LEU A 283 2.32 -22.53 -25.44
N ASP A 284 1.09 -22.99 -25.64
CA ASP A 284 0.75 -24.04 -26.60
C ASP A 284 1.14 -23.60 -28.02
N ARG A 285 0.81 -22.36 -28.41
CA ARG A 285 1.18 -21.83 -29.73
C ARG A 285 2.68 -21.63 -29.90
N MET A 286 3.40 -21.22 -28.84
CA MET A 286 4.86 -21.15 -28.87
C MET A 286 5.47 -22.54 -29.10
N ALA A 287 4.99 -23.57 -28.41
CA ALA A 287 5.47 -24.94 -28.58
C ALA A 287 5.19 -25.51 -29.98
N GLU A 288 4.03 -25.20 -30.58
CA GLU A 288 3.71 -25.58 -31.96
C GLU A 288 4.70 -24.97 -32.96
N ILE A 289 4.99 -23.68 -32.85
CA ILE A 289 5.93 -22.99 -33.75
C ILE A 289 7.35 -23.55 -33.59
N GLU A 290 7.80 -23.80 -32.36
CA GLU A 290 9.08 -24.46 -32.11
C GLU A 290 9.14 -25.86 -32.76
N ALA A 291 8.05 -26.63 -32.69
CA ALA A 291 7.97 -27.95 -33.32
C ALA A 291 7.97 -27.89 -34.86
N GLU A 292 7.20 -26.98 -35.46
CA GLU A 292 7.16 -26.71 -36.91
C GLU A 292 8.58 -26.41 -37.43
N GLU A 293 9.32 -25.57 -36.72
CA GLU A 293 10.66 -25.16 -37.15
C GLU A 293 11.72 -26.23 -36.89
N LEU A 294 11.63 -27.00 -35.80
CA LEU A 294 12.49 -28.17 -35.58
C LEU A 294 12.29 -29.23 -36.67
N ALA A 295 11.05 -29.41 -37.16
CA ALA A 295 10.77 -30.29 -38.29
C ALA A 295 11.39 -29.76 -39.59
N ALA A 296 11.25 -28.45 -39.86
CA ALA A 296 11.88 -27.80 -41.01
C ALA A 296 13.43 -27.92 -40.97
N HIS A 297 14.05 -27.70 -39.82
CA HIS A 297 15.49 -27.84 -39.63
C HIS A 297 15.99 -29.28 -39.81
N LYS A 298 15.24 -30.29 -39.31
CA LYS A 298 15.56 -31.71 -39.56
C LYS A 298 15.46 -32.06 -41.04
N MET A 299 14.49 -31.50 -41.75
CA MET A 299 14.32 -31.68 -43.19
C MET A 299 15.49 -31.06 -43.97
N HIS A 300 15.96 -29.88 -43.56
CA HIS A 300 17.09 -29.20 -44.19
C HIS A 300 18.44 -29.87 -43.87
N ARG A 301 18.68 -30.32 -42.63
CA ARG A 301 19.91 -31.07 -42.24
C ARG A 301 20.12 -32.37 -43.01
N ARG A 302 19.04 -33.02 -43.46
CA ARG A 302 19.12 -34.24 -44.28
C ARG A 302 19.72 -33.98 -45.68
N SER A 303 19.81 -32.72 -46.12
CA SER A 303 20.36 -32.31 -47.42
C SER A 303 21.80 -31.76 -47.39
N THR A 304 22.31 -31.27 -46.25
CA THR A 304 23.55 -30.46 -46.24
C THR A 304 24.64 -30.87 -45.23
N GLY A 305 24.48 -31.94 -44.46
CA GLY A 305 25.61 -32.59 -43.76
C GLY A 305 26.47 -31.70 -42.85
N LEU A 306 25.94 -30.59 -42.29
CA LEU A 306 26.70 -29.67 -41.44
C LEU A 306 26.23 -29.73 -39.98
N HIS A 307 27.12 -30.18 -39.10
CA HIS A 307 26.89 -30.34 -37.67
C HIS A 307 27.31 -29.06 -36.93
N ILE A 308 26.39 -28.12 -36.72
CA ILE A 308 26.63 -26.97 -35.83
C ILE A 308 26.24 -27.35 -34.39
N SER A 309 27.24 -27.27 -33.51
CA SER A 309 27.17 -27.51 -32.07
C SER A 309 26.52 -26.33 -31.34
N LEU A 310 25.23 -26.43 -31.05
CA LEU A 310 24.49 -25.58 -30.11
C LEU A 310 24.76 -26.05 -28.68
N ALA A 311 25.91 -25.75 -28.07
CA ALA A 311 26.22 -26.36 -26.76
C ALA A 311 26.93 -25.52 -25.70
N THR A 312 27.39 -24.29 -25.95
CA THR A 312 28.29 -23.64 -24.96
C THR A 312 27.75 -22.39 -24.25
N ASN A 313 26.59 -21.84 -24.64
CA ASN A 313 25.88 -20.78 -23.87
C ASN A 313 24.57 -21.25 -23.20
N GLY A 314 24.26 -22.56 -23.27
CA GLY A 314 22.90 -23.09 -23.08
C GLY A 314 22.35 -23.15 -21.65
N LYS A 315 23.18 -23.41 -20.62
CA LYS A 315 22.66 -23.71 -19.28
C LYS A 315 22.03 -22.48 -18.61
N TRP A 316 22.73 -21.34 -18.62
CA TRP A 316 22.22 -20.12 -17.98
C TRP A 316 21.05 -19.53 -18.75
N ALA A 317 21.08 -19.55 -20.09
CA ALA A 317 19.94 -19.14 -20.91
C ALA A 317 18.70 -20.00 -20.63
N GLN A 318 18.86 -21.31 -20.45
CA GLN A 318 17.76 -22.21 -20.05
C GLN A 318 17.23 -21.89 -18.64
N VAL A 319 18.11 -21.63 -17.68
CA VAL A 319 17.72 -21.25 -16.31
C VAL A 319 16.92 -19.95 -16.31
N TYR A 320 17.40 -18.92 -17.01
CA TYR A 320 16.67 -17.65 -17.11
C TYR A 320 15.38 -17.79 -17.93
N GLY A 321 15.35 -18.62 -18.97
CA GLY A 321 14.13 -18.92 -19.72
C GLY A 321 13.08 -19.67 -18.88
N PHE A 322 13.51 -20.59 -18.01
CA PHE A 322 12.63 -21.25 -17.04
C PHE A 322 12.09 -20.23 -16.02
N ALA A 323 12.98 -19.45 -15.39
CA ALA A 323 12.60 -18.43 -14.42
C ALA A 323 11.63 -17.39 -15.03
N PHE A 324 11.85 -16.98 -16.29
CA PHE A 324 10.97 -16.09 -17.02
C PHE A 324 9.55 -16.67 -17.18
N ASN A 325 9.45 -17.93 -17.61
CA ASN A 325 8.16 -18.59 -17.83
C ASN A 325 7.44 -18.92 -16.53
N GLU A 326 8.17 -19.38 -15.52
CA GLU A 326 7.68 -19.59 -14.16
C GLU A 326 7.13 -18.28 -13.61
N SER A 327 7.89 -17.19 -13.70
CA SER A 327 7.49 -15.91 -13.12
C SER A 327 6.25 -15.31 -13.77
N LEU A 328 6.12 -15.38 -15.10
CA LEU A 328 4.90 -14.96 -15.78
C LEU A 328 3.68 -15.84 -15.42
N THR A 329 3.91 -17.13 -15.18
CA THR A 329 2.85 -18.04 -14.71
C THR A 329 2.48 -17.75 -13.25
N GLY A 330 3.46 -17.39 -12.43
CA GLY A 330 3.27 -16.91 -11.06
C GLY A 330 2.47 -15.60 -11.00
N CYS A 331 2.72 -14.65 -11.92
CA CYS A 331 1.86 -13.45 -12.06
C CYS A 331 0.39 -13.83 -12.31
N VAL A 332 0.14 -14.83 -13.15
CA VAL A 332 -1.22 -15.32 -13.44
C VAL A 332 -1.85 -15.95 -12.20
N ALA A 333 -1.12 -16.83 -11.49
CA ALA A 333 -1.62 -17.46 -10.27
C ALA A 333 -1.92 -16.43 -9.16
N GLN A 334 -1.03 -15.44 -8.98
CA GLN A 334 -1.26 -14.37 -8.01
C GLN A 334 -2.43 -13.48 -8.42
N LEU A 335 -2.71 -13.29 -9.72
CA LEU A 335 -3.87 -12.53 -10.16
C LEU A 335 -5.20 -13.19 -9.74
N GLU A 336 -5.27 -14.51 -9.73
CA GLU A 336 -6.45 -15.25 -9.22
C GLU A 336 -6.62 -15.06 -7.70
N GLU A 337 -5.52 -15.03 -6.96
CA GLU A 337 -5.52 -14.68 -5.53
C GLU A 337 -5.98 -13.23 -5.28
N LEU A 338 -5.48 -12.28 -6.09
CA LEU A 338 -5.92 -10.88 -6.04
C LEU A 338 -7.43 -10.76 -6.31
N GLU A 339 -7.96 -11.49 -7.29
CA GLU A 339 -9.40 -11.54 -7.56
C GLU A 339 -10.17 -12.08 -6.36
N ARG A 340 -9.75 -13.23 -5.82
CA ARG A 340 -10.39 -13.88 -4.67
C ARG A 340 -10.46 -12.96 -3.46
N TYR A 341 -9.35 -12.37 -3.05
CA TYR A 341 -9.34 -11.48 -1.87
C TYR A 341 -10.06 -10.17 -2.11
N THR A 342 -10.06 -9.65 -3.35
CA THR A 342 -10.86 -8.48 -3.66
C THR A 342 -12.35 -8.78 -3.54
N LYS A 343 -12.83 -9.92 -4.07
CA LYS A 343 -14.21 -10.39 -3.91
C LYS A 343 -14.59 -10.57 -2.44
N LEU A 344 -13.69 -11.04 -1.59
CA LEU A 344 -13.92 -11.13 -0.14
C LEU A 344 -14.05 -9.76 0.54
N ILE A 345 -13.42 -8.71 0.00
CA ILE A 345 -13.44 -7.36 0.58
C ILE A 345 -14.68 -6.57 0.14
N VAL A 346 -14.97 -6.51 -1.16
CA VAL A 346 -16.06 -5.66 -1.71
C VAL A 346 -17.30 -6.45 -2.14
N GLY A 347 -17.25 -7.78 -2.07
CA GLY A 347 -18.30 -8.66 -2.56
C GLY A 347 -18.17 -9.00 -4.05
N GLU A 348 -18.93 -10.01 -4.46
CA GLU A 348 -19.10 -10.44 -5.85
C GLU A 348 -20.47 -10.00 -6.36
N GLN A 349 -20.54 -9.51 -7.61
CA GLN A 349 -21.78 -9.09 -8.24
C GLN A 349 -22.61 -10.32 -8.65
N GLY A 350 -23.76 -10.48 -8.01
CA GLY A 350 -24.77 -11.49 -8.33
C GLY A 350 -25.64 -11.10 -9.53
N PHE A 351 -26.45 -12.05 -10.01
CA PHE A 351 -27.37 -11.83 -11.14
C PHE A 351 -28.53 -10.87 -10.79
N ASP A 352 -28.96 -10.84 -9.53
CA ASP A 352 -30.11 -10.06 -9.07
C ASP A 352 -29.72 -8.79 -8.31
N ASP A 353 -28.42 -8.47 -8.27
CA ASP A 353 -27.89 -7.32 -7.52
C ASP A 353 -28.34 -5.97 -8.11
N GLU A 354 -28.69 -5.90 -9.40
CA GLU A 354 -29.18 -4.68 -10.07
C GLU A 354 -30.63 -4.32 -9.75
N PHE A 355 -31.40 -5.23 -9.13
CA PHE A 355 -32.82 -5.02 -8.82
C PHE A 355 -33.11 -4.88 -7.32
N ARG A 356 -32.08 -4.89 -6.47
CA ARG A 356 -32.18 -4.72 -5.01
C ARG A 356 -31.36 -3.52 -4.54
N ASP A 357 -31.58 -2.36 -5.15
CA ASP A 357 -31.04 -1.11 -4.60
C ASP A 357 -31.99 -0.59 -3.49
N ASP A 358 -31.46 -0.53 -2.26
CA ASP A 358 -31.81 0.37 -1.15
C ASP A 358 -33.10 0.22 -0.29
N ASP A 359 -33.75 -0.95 -0.19
CA ASP A 359 -34.92 -1.12 0.73
C ASP A 359 -34.83 -2.29 1.74
N SER A 360 -33.64 -2.61 2.27
CA SER A 360 -33.53 -3.59 3.38
C SER A 360 -32.81 -3.03 4.61
N ASP A 361 -33.40 -1.96 5.16
CA ASP A 361 -33.34 -1.63 6.59
C ASP A 361 -34.52 -2.30 7.35
N THR A 362 -34.95 -3.49 6.91
CA THR A 362 -35.90 -4.31 7.66
C THR A 362 -35.17 -5.49 8.29
N SER A 363 -35.15 -5.44 9.62
CA SER A 363 -34.83 -6.50 10.55
C SER A 363 -35.49 -7.83 10.17
N ASP A 364 -34.69 -8.80 9.74
CA ASP A 364 -35.08 -10.21 9.86
C ASP A 364 -34.68 -10.67 11.28
N GLU A 365 -35.54 -10.29 12.24
CA GLU A 365 -35.71 -11.06 13.46
C GLU A 365 -36.40 -12.38 13.09
N GLU A 366 -35.75 -13.47 13.47
CA GLU A 366 -36.35 -14.74 13.92
C GLU A 366 -37.71 -15.15 13.34
N GLU A 367 -37.72 -16.21 12.51
CA GLU A 367 -38.75 -17.24 12.64
C GLU A 367 -38.16 -18.62 12.30
N ASP A 368 -37.50 -19.16 13.32
CA ASP A 368 -37.27 -20.58 13.51
C ASP A 368 -38.57 -21.17 14.04
N GLU A 369 -39.36 -21.88 13.22
CA GLU A 369 -40.22 -22.95 13.76
C GLU A 369 -40.89 -23.86 12.69
N ARG A 370 -40.77 -25.17 12.97
CA ARG A 370 -41.69 -26.28 12.64
C ARG A 370 -41.50 -26.99 11.29
N ILE A 371 -40.57 -27.93 11.32
CA ILE A 371 -40.83 -29.29 10.83
C ILE A 371 -41.58 -30.05 11.93
N PRO A 372 -42.70 -30.72 11.61
CA PRO A 372 -42.91 -32.04 12.17
C PRO A 372 -43.27 -33.10 11.12
N HIS A 373 -42.84 -34.31 11.47
CA HIS A 373 -42.97 -35.59 10.78
C HIS A 373 -44.40 -36.06 10.47
N HIS A 374 -44.41 -37.12 9.62
CA HIS A 374 -45.46 -38.08 9.25
C HIS A 374 -46.24 -37.72 7.96
N LYS A 375 -46.38 -38.62 6.97
CA LYS A 375 -46.27 -40.08 6.92
C LYS A 375 -45.99 -40.51 5.49
#